data_AF-A0A7W1Z3E1-F1
#
_entry.id   AF-A0A7W1Z3E1-F1
#
_cell.length_a   1.000
_cell.length_b   1.000
_cell.length_c   1.000
_cell.angle_alpha   90.00
_cell.angle_beta   90.00
_cell.angle_gamma   90.00
#
_symmetry.space_group_name_H-M   'P 1'
#
loop_
_entity.id
_entity.type
_entity.pdbx_description
1 polymer ?
#
loop_
_entity_poly.entity_id
_entity_poly.type
_entity_poly.pdbx_seq_one_letter_code
_entity_poly.pdbx_strand_id
1 'polypeptide(L)'
;MREATRRGITLRQSYTRMAAHAFLQHGRYAKAKQMKRARRMQKKRKVYWGRVFRDLQRKLAADPTHRHACQAPFDRIERVLTQQRRDKQKLRGGPRNSDRVLGYNL
;
A
#
# COMPACT_ATOMS: atom_id res chain seq x y z
N MET A 1 1.74 -6.05 -0.09
CA MET A 1 1.34 -6.89 1.06
C MET A 1 0.99 -8.30 0.63
N ARG A 2 0.03 -8.51 -0.27
CA ARG A 2 -0.31 -9.84 -0.77
C ARG A 2 0.89 -10.63 -1.29
N GLU A 3 1.76 -10.02 -2.10
CA GLU A 3 3.00 -10.68 -2.57
C GLU A 3 3.94 -11.11 -1.43
N ALA A 4 4.16 -10.23 -0.45
CA ALA A 4 4.98 -10.55 0.70
C ALA A 4 4.38 -11.73 1.50
N THR A 5 3.07 -11.71 1.74
CA THR A 5 2.37 -12.81 2.44
C THR A 5 2.39 -14.11 1.66
N ARG A 6 2.22 -14.07 0.32
CA ARG A 6 2.33 -15.27 -0.54
C ARG A 6 3.70 -15.92 -0.49
N ARG A 7 4.74 -15.14 -0.21
CA ARG A 7 6.14 -15.57 -0.11
C ARG A 7 6.58 -15.89 1.31
N GLY A 8 5.63 -16.07 2.24
CA GLY A 8 5.94 -16.39 3.64
C GLY A 8 6.54 -15.24 4.45
N ILE A 9 6.61 -14.02 3.91
CA ILE A 9 7.11 -12.85 4.65
C ILE A 9 6.02 -12.38 5.60
N THR A 10 6.17 -12.73 6.87
CA THR A 10 5.28 -12.31 7.95
C THR A 10 5.42 -10.83 8.22
N LEU A 11 4.49 -10.00 7.75
CA LEU A 11 4.46 -8.57 8.03
C LEU A 11 3.76 -8.25 9.35
N ARG A 12 4.12 -7.14 9.99
CA ARG A 12 3.42 -6.69 11.21
C ARG A 12 1.94 -6.41 10.92
N GLN A 13 1.08 -7.36 11.31
CA GLN A 13 -0.34 -7.42 10.99
C GLN A 13 -1.13 -6.20 11.48
N SER A 14 -0.73 -5.61 12.61
CA SER A 14 -1.40 -4.42 13.14
C SER A 14 -1.32 -3.23 12.19
N TYR A 15 -0.14 -2.93 11.64
CA TYR A 15 0.02 -1.79 10.74
C TYR A 15 -0.60 -2.02 9.36
N THR A 16 -0.63 -3.25 8.86
CA THR A 16 -1.34 -3.57 7.60
C THR A 16 -2.85 -3.36 7.77
N ARG A 17 -3.44 -3.82 8.88
CA ARG A 17 -4.86 -3.58 9.22
C ARG A 17 -5.18 -2.10 9.40
N MET A 18 -4.36 -1.38 10.17
CA MET A 18 -4.57 0.04 10.42
C MET A 18 -4.49 0.88 9.12
N ALA A 19 -3.58 0.53 8.21
CA ALA A 19 -3.48 1.20 6.93
C ALA A 19 -4.70 0.97 6.04
N ALA A 20 -5.21 -0.27 5.99
CA ALA A 20 -6.43 -0.60 5.25
C ALA A 20 -7.64 0.14 5.83
N HIS A 21 -7.79 0.15 7.15
CA HIS A 21 -8.85 0.89 7.83
C HIS A 21 -8.78 2.40 7.53
N ALA A 22 -7.60 3.01 7.65
CA ALA A 22 -7.42 4.43 7.34
C ALA A 22 -7.75 4.77 5.88
N PHE A 23 -7.44 3.86 4.93
CA PHE A 23 -7.82 4.03 3.53
C PHE A 23 -9.34 4.03 3.33
N LEU A 24 -10.06 3.09 3.94
CA LEU A 24 -11.51 3.00 3.86
C LEU A 24 -12.17 4.26 4.45
N GLN A 25 -11.74 4.68 5.64
CA GLN A 25 -12.28 5.87 6.30
C GLN A 25 -12.00 7.16 5.51
N HIS A 26 -10.81 7.27 4.88
CA HIS A 26 -10.53 8.38 3.97
C HIS A 26 -11.57 8.48 2.86
N GLY A 27 -11.92 7.36 2.22
CA GLY A 27 -12.95 7.33 1.17
C GLY A 27 -14.33 7.74 1.68
N ARG A 28 -14.75 7.23 2.84
CA ARG A 28 -16.04 7.57 3.48
C ARG A 28 -16.13 9.07 3.80
N TYR A 29 -15.10 9.63 4.42
CA TYR A 29 -15.08 11.06 4.74
C TYR A 29 -15.00 11.94 3.50
N ALA A 30 -14.27 11.53 2.46
CA ALA A 30 -14.24 12.26 1.19
C ALA A 30 -15.62 12.29 0.53
N LYS A 31 -16.33 11.14 0.49
CA LYS A 31 -17.70 11.05 -0.04
C LYS A 31 -18.67 11.95 0.74
N ALA A 32 -18.55 11.98 2.06
CA ALA A 32 -19.36 12.83 2.94
C ALA A 32 -18.91 14.31 2.96
N LYS A 33 -18.00 14.75 2.08
CA LYS A 33 -17.41 16.09 2.05
C LYS A 33 -16.70 16.53 3.35
N GLN A 34 -16.40 15.60 4.26
CA GLN A 34 -15.69 15.84 5.52
C GLN A 34 -14.16 15.89 5.32
N MET A 35 -13.69 16.87 4.54
CA MET A 35 -12.31 16.91 4.06
C MET A 35 -11.25 17.03 5.17
N LYS A 36 -11.56 17.67 6.30
CA LYS A 36 -10.66 17.70 7.48
C LYS A 36 -10.39 16.28 8.01
N ARG A 37 -11.44 15.46 8.14
CA ARG A 37 -11.32 14.05 8.60
C ARG A 37 -10.67 13.17 7.54
N ALA A 38 -11.01 13.36 6.26
CA ALA A 38 -10.36 12.67 5.16
C ALA A 38 -8.84 12.90 5.17
N ARG A 39 -8.39 14.16 5.23
CA ARG A 39 -6.95 14.49 5.29
C ARG A 39 -6.24 13.85 6.49
N ARG A 40 -6.88 13.81 7.67
CA ARG A 40 -6.33 13.10 8.85
C ARG A 40 -6.13 11.61 8.57
N MET A 41 -7.12 10.95 7.95
CA MET A 41 -7.01 9.54 7.59
C MET A 41 -5.97 9.29 6.48
N GLN A 42 -5.83 10.22 5.54
CA GLN A 42 -4.77 10.17 4.53
C GLN A 42 -3.38 10.21 5.18
N LYS A 43 -3.15 11.13 6.13
CA LYS A 43 -1.90 11.23 6.88
C LYS A 43 -1.63 9.93 7.65
N LYS A 44 -2.61 9.42 8.41
CA LYS A 44 -2.50 8.14 9.15
C LYS A 44 -2.13 6.98 8.23
N ARG A 45 -2.80 6.86 7.07
CA ARG A 45 -2.49 5.84 6.05
C ARG A 45 -1.04 5.94 5.59
N LYS A 46 -0.53 7.13 5.24
CA LYS A 46 0.87 7.31 4.83
C LYS A 46 1.84 6.86 5.92
N VAL A 47 1.58 7.20 7.19
CA VAL A 47 2.39 6.76 8.33
C VAL A 47 2.40 5.23 8.45
N TYR A 48 1.23 4.58 8.42
CA TYR A 48 1.17 3.12 8.55
C TYR A 48 1.84 2.42 7.36
N TRP A 49 1.64 2.91 6.14
CA TRP A 49 2.34 2.38 4.96
C TRP A 49 3.85 2.54 5.07
N GLY A 50 4.35 3.70 5.51
CA GLY A 50 5.79 3.88 5.75
C GLY A 50 6.35 2.92 6.82
N ARG A 51 5.56 2.60 7.85
CA ARG A 51 5.96 1.60 8.86
C ARG A 51 6.02 0.19 8.29
N VAL A 52 5.00 -0.25 7.54
CA VAL A 52 5.03 -1.59 6.94
C VAL A 52 6.11 -1.69 5.86
N PHE A 53 6.32 -0.62 5.09
CA PHE A 53 7.38 -0.57 4.09
C PHE A 53 8.76 -0.76 4.70
N ARG A 54 9.07 -0.04 5.78
CA ARG A 54 10.33 -0.24 6.53
C ARG A 54 10.44 -1.63 7.16
N ASP A 55 9.33 -2.20 7.65
CA ASP A 55 9.32 -3.57 8.18
C ASP A 55 9.66 -4.59 7.10
N LEU A 56 9.09 -4.41 5.91
CA LEU A 56 9.34 -5.26 4.75
C LEU A 56 10.78 -5.11 4.24
N GLN A 57 11.32 -3.89 4.17
CA GLN A 57 12.72 -3.63 3.82
C GLN A 57 13.69 -4.39 4.72
N ARG A 58 13.49 -4.32 6.05
CA ARG A 58 14.34 -5.04 7.01
C ARG A 58 14.31 -6.55 6.80
N LYS A 59 13.13 -7.12 6.51
CA LYS A 59 12.96 -8.56 6.27
C LYS A 59 13.61 -9.00 4.96
N LEU A 60 13.49 -8.20 3.90
CA LEU A 60 14.17 -8.47 2.62
C LEU A 60 15.68 -8.27 2.68
N ALA A 61 16.18 -7.42 3.58
CA ALA A 61 17.62 -7.31 3.82
C ALA A 61 18.17 -8.55 4.53
N ALA A 62 17.38 -9.19 5.40
CA ALA A 62 17.74 -10.45 6.06
C ALA A 62 17.59 -11.67 5.13
N ASP A 63 16.62 -11.65 4.21
CA ASP A 63 16.43 -12.69 3.18
C ASP A 63 16.22 -12.05 1.79
N PRO A 64 17.30 -11.96 0.98
CA PRO A 64 17.26 -11.33 -0.34
C PRO A 64 16.45 -12.08 -1.39
N THR A 65 16.11 -13.35 -1.16
CA THR A 65 15.49 -14.28 -2.14
C THR A 65 14.22 -13.69 -2.77
N HIS A 66 13.49 -12.88 -2.01
CA HIS A 66 12.19 -12.34 -2.39
C HIS A 66 12.25 -10.87 -2.87
N ARG A 67 13.44 -10.29 -2.99
CA ARG A 67 13.63 -8.85 -3.24
C ARG A 67 13.08 -8.41 -4.60
N HIS A 68 13.44 -9.11 -5.68
CA HIS A 68 13.02 -8.75 -7.04
C HIS A 68 11.50 -8.72 -7.21
N ALA A 69 10.81 -9.74 -6.71
CA ALA A 69 9.35 -9.80 -6.81
C ALA A 69 8.63 -8.76 -5.95
N CYS A 70 9.30 -8.24 -4.91
CA CYS A 70 8.78 -7.15 -4.11
C CYS A 70 9.03 -5.76 -4.73
N GLN A 71 9.89 -5.59 -5.74
CA GLN A 71 10.21 -4.28 -6.32
C GLN A 71 8.98 -3.55 -6.88
N ALA A 72 8.16 -4.19 -7.71
CA ALA A 72 6.99 -3.51 -8.28
C ALA A 72 5.97 -3.03 -7.20
N PRO A 73 5.64 -3.84 -6.17
CA PRO A 73 4.89 -3.36 -5.01
C PRO A 73 5.56 -2.19 -4.26
N PHE A 74 6.89 -2.17 -4.19
CA PHE A 74 7.66 -1.11 -3.53
C PHE A 74 7.53 0.22 -4.26
N ASP A 75 7.80 0.23 -5.56
CA ASP A 75 7.76 1.44 -6.40
C ASP A 75 6.35 2.07 -6.35
N ARG A 76 5.32 1.22 -6.30
CA ARG A 76 3.94 1.67 -6.16
C ARG A 76 3.68 2.33 -4.80
N ILE A 77 4.20 1.77 -3.71
CA ILE A 77 4.06 2.37 -2.36
C ILE A 77 4.82 3.69 -2.31
N GLU A 78 6.06 3.72 -2.80
CA GLU A 78 6.89 4.91 -2.85
C GLU A 78 6.20 6.03 -3.64
N ARG A 79 5.71 5.75 -4.86
CA ARG A 79 4.90 6.70 -5.62
C ARG A 79 3.73 7.23 -4.80
N VAL A 80 2.95 6.38 -4.14
CA VAL A 80 1.79 6.88 -3.37
C VAL A 80 2.20 7.74 -2.17
N LEU A 81 3.36 7.46 -1.56
CA LEU A 81 3.88 8.23 -0.45
C LEU A 81 4.40 9.60 -0.90
N THR A 82 5.08 9.69 -2.04
CA THR A 82 5.67 10.92 -2.59
C THR A 82 4.69 11.76 -3.41
N GLN A 83 3.63 11.17 -3.94
CA GLN A 83 2.66 11.85 -4.79
C GLN A 83 1.97 13.04 -4.09
N GLN A 84 1.88 14.16 -4.81
CA GLN A 84 1.30 15.41 -4.37
C GLN A 84 -0.07 15.71 -5.00
N ARG A 85 -0.68 16.84 -4.61
CA ARG A 85 -2.02 17.23 -5.04
C ARG A 85 -2.07 17.78 -6.47
N ARG A 86 -0.95 18.10 -7.12
CA ARG A 86 -0.94 18.65 -8.49
C ARG A 86 -0.37 17.70 -9.55
N ASP A 87 0.12 16.53 -9.15
CA ASP A 87 0.73 15.57 -10.08
C ASP A 87 -0.28 15.12 -11.15
N LYS A 88 0.17 15.00 -12.40
CA LYS A 88 -0.71 14.71 -13.54
C LYS A 88 -1.04 13.22 -13.69
N GLN A 89 -0.25 12.30 -13.10
CA GLN A 89 -0.45 10.84 -13.25
C GLN A 89 -0.54 10.09 -11.92
N LYS A 90 -1.60 10.42 -11.17
CA LYS A 90 -1.81 9.94 -9.81
C LYS A 90 -2.37 8.53 -9.75
N LEU A 91 -1.80 7.71 -8.88
CA LEU A 91 -2.41 6.47 -8.43
C LEU A 91 -3.62 6.81 -7.55
N ARG A 92 -4.83 6.75 -8.13
CA ARG A 92 -6.10 7.05 -7.42
C ARG A 92 -6.73 5.84 -6.72
N GLY A 93 -6.19 4.64 -6.87
CA GLY A 93 -6.71 3.41 -6.27
C GLY A 93 -5.82 2.86 -5.14
N GLY A 94 -6.45 2.36 -4.06
CA GLY A 94 -5.89 1.23 -3.31
C GLY A 94 -5.82 -0.01 -4.22
N PRO A 95 -5.28 -1.16 -3.77
CA PRO A 95 -5.14 -2.34 -4.64
C PRO A 95 -6.49 -2.67 -5.29
N ARG A 96 -6.66 -2.27 -6.55
CA ARG A 96 -7.76 -2.71 -7.39
C ARG A 96 -7.44 -4.15 -7.71
N ASN A 97 -8.36 -5.06 -7.42
CA ASN A 97 -8.37 -6.39 -8.03
C ASN A 97 -8.44 -6.20 -9.55
N SER A 98 -7.30 -6.05 -10.22
CA SER A 98 -7.20 -6.10 -11.68
C SER A 98 -6.50 -7.36 -12.17
N ASP A 99 -6.02 -8.24 -11.28
CA ASP A 99 -5.34 -9.48 -11.67
C ASP A 99 -6.32 -10.66 -11.59
N ARG A 100 -7.47 -10.53 -12.27
CA ARG A 100 -8.43 -11.64 -12.49
C ARG A 100 -8.60 -11.99 -13.97
N VAL A 101 -7.71 -11.52 -14.84
CA VAL A 101 -7.67 -11.88 -16.27
C VAL A 101 -6.19 -11.94 -16.67
N LEU A 102 -5.85 -12.85 -17.58
CA LEU A 102 -4.53 -13.45 -17.89
C LEU A 102 -4.26 -14.66 -16.97
N GLY A 103 -4.66 -15.89 -17.28
CA GLY A 103 -4.87 -16.46 -18.62
C GLY A 103 -3.55 -16.90 -19.24
N TYR A 104 -2.89 -17.87 -18.63
CA TYR A 104 -1.85 -18.77 -19.16
C TYR A 104 -1.97 -20.04 -18.27
N ASN A 105 -2.24 -21.29 -18.67
CA ASN A 105 -2.15 -22.02 -19.95
C ASN A 105 -0.87 -21.72 -20.73
N LEU A 106 0.28 -21.99 -20.11
CA LEU A 106 1.19 -23.10 -20.44
C LEU A 106 2.23 -23.22 -19.32
#